data_AF-A0A4R6BC70-F1
#
_entry.id   AF-A0A4R6BC70-F1
#
_cell.length_a   1.000
_cell.length_b   1.000
_cell.length_c   1.000
_cell.angle_alpha   90.00
_cell.angle_beta   90.00
_cell.angle_gamma   90.00
#
_symmetry.space_group_name_H-M   'P 1'
#
loop_
_entity.id
_entity.type
_entity.pdbx_description
1 polymer ?
#
loop_
_entity_poly.entity_id
_entity_poly.type
_entity_poly.pdbx_seq_one_letter_code
_entity_poly.pdbx_strand_id
1 'polypeptide(L)'
;MSEKVVLAYSGGLDTSVAIQWLVDQGYEVIACCLNVGENKDLTLIKEKALKVGASESIMLDKVETFAQDYLSYAIKGNSLYEQTYPLVSALSRPLIAKELVKVAQEKGATYIAHGCTGTEAVLAQLKKGNALL
;
A
#
# COMPACT_ATOMS: atom_id res chain seq x y z
N MET A 1 -23.09 -7.37 5.96
CA MET A 1 -22.24 -6.56 5.06
C MET A 1 -20.91 -7.27 4.94
N SER A 2 -20.33 -7.34 3.74
CA SER A 2 -18.98 -7.86 3.56
C SER A 2 -17.99 -6.93 4.29
N GLU A 3 -16.98 -7.51 4.94
CA GLU A 3 -15.92 -6.72 5.56
C GLU A 3 -15.01 -6.14 4.46
N LYS A 4 -14.59 -4.89 4.63
CA LYS A 4 -13.74 -4.19 3.67
C LYS A 4 -12.26 -4.35 4.02
N VAL A 5 -11.45 -4.60 3.00
CA VAL A 5 -9.99 -4.67 3.09
C VAL A 5 -9.34 -3.68 2.12
N VAL A 6 -8.39 -2.90 2.61
CA VAL A 6 -7.53 -2.07 1.76
C VAL A 6 -6.25 -2.84 1.46
N LEU A 7 -6.06 -3.24 0.21
CA LEU A 7 -4.86 -3.96 -0.24
C LEU A 7 -3.83 -2.98 -0.79
N ALA A 8 -2.61 -3.01 -0.26
CA ALA A 8 -1.44 -2.40 -0.88
C ALA A 8 -1.15 -3.10 -2.22
N TYR A 9 -1.49 -2.42 -3.32
CA TYR A 9 -1.50 -3.02 -4.66
C TYR A 9 -0.39 -2.43 -5.53
N SER A 10 0.52 -3.29 -6.01
CA SER A 10 1.66 -2.87 -6.84
C SER A 10 1.41 -3.04 -8.34
N GLY A 11 0.34 -3.77 -8.72
CA GLY A 11 0.12 -4.22 -10.10
C GLY A 11 0.83 -5.51 -10.47
N GLY A 12 1.69 -6.05 -9.58
CA GLY A 12 2.38 -7.32 -9.78
C GLY A 12 1.47 -8.55 -9.67
N LEU A 13 1.96 -9.70 -10.14
CA LEU A 13 1.23 -10.97 -10.14
C LEU A 13 0.69 -11.32 -8.74
N ASP A 14 1.56 -11.29 -7.72
CA ASP A 14 1.20 -11.70 -6.36
C ASP A 14 0.04 -10.87 -5.80
N THR A 15 0.11 -9.54 -5.95
CA THR A 15 -0.96 -8.66 -5.47
C THR A 15 -2.23 -8.75 -6.32
N SER A 16 -2.14 -9.16 -7.59
CA SER A 16 -3.34 -9.45 -8.41
C SER A 16 -4.01 -10.74 -7.95
N VAL A 17 -3.24 -11.81 -7.71
CA VAL A 17 -3.77 -13.07 -7.15
C VAL A 17 -4.38 -12.82 -5.77
N ALA A 18 -3.77 -11.96 -4.94
CA ALA A 18 -4.31 -11.59 -3.64
C ALA A 18 -5.68 -10.90 -3.71
N ILE A 19 -5.94 -10.06 -4.73
CA ILE A 19 -7.28 -9.47 -4.94
C ILE A 19 -8.30 -10.60 -5.11
N GLN A 20 -8.07 -11.49 -6.08
CA GLN A 20 -9.00 -12.57 -6.38
C GLN A 20 -9.21 -13.46 -5.15
N TRP A 21 -8.14 -13.83 -4.46
CA TRP A 21 -8.22 -14.66 -3.26
C TRP A 21 -9.04 -14.00 -2.14
N LEU A 22 -8.84 -12.72 -1.85
CA LEU A 22 -9.62 -12.00 -0.83
C LEU A 22 -11.10 -11.87 -1.23
N VAL A 23 -11.39 -11.67 -2.51
CA VAL A 23 -12.77 -11.67 -3.04
C VAL A 23 -13.41 -13.04 -2.83
N ASP A 24 -12.69 -14.13 -3.12
CA ASP A 24 -13.17 -15.51 -2.92
C ASP A 24 -13.41 -15.82 -1.43
N GLN A 25 -12.66 -15.18 -0.51
CA GLN A 25 -12.91 -15.22 0.93
C GLN A 25 -14.10 -14.37 1.38
N GLY A 26 -14.72 -13.61 0.47
CA GLY A 26 -15.91 -12.81 0.74
C GLY A 26 -15.64 -11.38 1.22
N TYR A 27 -14.41 -10.87 1.07
CA TYR A 27 -14.08 -9.48 1.37
C TYR A 27 -14.40 -8.54 0.21
N GLU A 28 -14.76 -7.31 0.55
CA GLU A 28 -14.81 -6.20 -0.41
C GLU A 28 -13.42 -5.57 -0.49
N VAL A 29 -12.74 -5.78 -1.61
CA VAL A 29 -11.33 -5.40 -1.79
C VAL A 29 -11.20 -4.02 -2.42
N ILE A 30 -10.58 -3.10 -1.70
CA ILE A 30 -10.17 -1.78 -2.19
C ILE A 30 -8.68 -1.84 -2.51
N ALA A 31 -8.31 -1.81 -3.79
CA ALA A 31 -6.92 -1.78 -4.21
C ALA A 31 -6.38 -0.35 -4.04
N CYS A 32 -5.29 -0.19 -3.29
CA CYS A 32 -4.63 1.10 -3.09
C CYS A 32 -3.19 1.05 -3.59
N CYS A 33 -2.88 1.87 -4.58
CA CYS A 33 -1.53 2.04 -5.12
C CYS A 33 -1.03 3.44 -4.80
N LEU A 34 0.21 3.53 -4.35
CA LEU A 34 0.90 4.80 -4.12
C LEU A 34 1.98 5.00 -5.17
N ASN A 35 1.95 6.14 -5.85
CA ASN A 35 3.06 6.60 -6.66
C ASN A 35 4.06 7.37 -5.78
N VAL A 36 5.25 6.81 -5.61
CA VAL A 36 6.39 7.44 -4.92
C VAL A 36 7.57 7.69 -5.87
N GLY A 37 7.33 7.69 -7.19
CA GLY A 37 8.33 7.98 -8.21
C GLY A 37 8.80 6.76 -9.02
N GLU A 38 8.11 5.62 -8.92
CA GLU A 38 8.49 4.36 -9.58
C GLU A 38 8.22 4.33 -11.10
N ASN A 39 7.79 5.47 -11.69
CA ASN A 39 7.51 5.65 -13.12
C ASN A 39 6.65 4.54 -13.75
N LYS A 40 5.60 4.14 -13.03
CA LYS A 40 4.65 3.09 -13.43
C LYS A 40 3.47 3.69 -14.19
N ASP A 41 2.87 2.90 -15.09
CA ASP A 41 1.58 3.24 -15.69
C ASP A 41 0.45 3.02 -14.68
N LEU A 42 0.12 4.09 -13.96
CA LEU A 42 -0.91 4.08 -12.92
C LEU A 42 -2.31 3.78 -13.48
N THR A 43 -2.58 4.15 -14.73
CA THR A 43 -3.86 3.88 -15.40
C THR A 43 -4.00 2.38 -15.63
N LEU A 44 -2.97 1.74 -16.19
CA LEU A 44 -2.97 0.30 -16.42
C LEU A 44 -3.07 -0.49 -15.10
N ILE A 45 -2.37 -0.05 -14.05
CA ILE A 45 -2.48 -0.67 -12.71
C ILE A 45 -3.90 -0.54 -12.18
N LYS A 46 -4.50 0.64 -12.28
CA LYS A 46 -5.86 0.90 -11.81
C LYS A 46 -6.87 -0.01 -12.52
N GLU A 47 -6.82 -0.05 -13.84
CA GLU A 47 -7.70 -0.89 -14.68
C GLU A 47 -7.51 -2.38 -14.37
N LYS A 48 -6.25 -2.82 -14.22
CA LYS A 48 -5.94 -4.21 -13.88
C LYS A 48 -6.56 -4.60 -12.54
N ALA A 49 -6.50 -3.76 -11.51
CA ALA A 49 -7.09 -4.08 -10.21
C ALA A 49 -8.60 -4.33 -10.29
N LEU A 50 -9.32 -3.46 -11.01
CA LEU A 50 -10.76 -3.57 -11.21
C LEU A 50 -11.10 -4.84 -12.01
N LYS A 51 -10.33 -5.12 -13.06
CA LYS A 51 -10.53 -6.33 -13.90
C LYS A 51 -10.35 -7.63 -13.11
N VAL A 52 -9.47 -7.63 -12.10
CA VAL A 52 -9.19 -8.80 -11.26
C VAL A 52 -10.20 -8.95 -10.11
N GLY A 53 -11.08 -7.96 -9.88
CA GLY A 53 -12.19 -8.09 -8.94
C GLY A 53 -12.18 -7.11 -7.75
N ALA A 54 -11.28 -6.13 -7.72
CA ALA A 54 -11.35 -5.06 -6.72
C ALA A 54 -12.64 -4.25 -6.91
N SER A 55 -13.34 -3.93 -5.82
CA SER A 55 -14.54 -3.07 -5.86
C SER A 55 -14.20 -1.61 -6.15
N GLU A 56 -13.01 -1.18 -5.72
CA GLU A 56 -12.47 0.15 -5.95
C GLU A 56 -10.96 0.08 -6.15
N SER A 57 -10.42 1.01 -6.96
CA SER A 57 -8.99 1.13 -7.23
C SER A 57 -8.54 2.59 -7.10
N ILE A 58 -7.76 2.85 -6.05
CA ILE A 58 -7.35 4.19 -5.59
C ILE A 58 -5.87 4.37 -5.90
N MET A 59 -5.56 5.42 -6.67
CA MET A 59 -4.20 5.83 -6.99
C MET A 59 -3.88 7.10 -6.19
N LEU A 60 -2.83 7.06 -5.39
CA LEU A 60 -2.37 8.21 -4.61
C LEU A 60 -1.02 8.69 -5.17
N ASP A 61 -0.98 9.92 -5.67
CA ASP A 61 0.29 10.55 -6.01
C ASP A 61 0.93 11.16 -4.76
N LYS A 62 2.10 10.65 -4.40
CA LYS A 62 2.84 11.01 -3.19
C LYS A 62 4.31 11.26 -3.49
N VAL A 63 4.67 11.55 -4.74
CA VAL A 63 6.05 11.86 -5.14
C VAL A 63 6.59 13.03 -4.32
N GLU A 64 5.85 14.14 -4.24
CA GLU A 64 6.29 15.33 -3.51
C GLU A 64 6.36 15.07 -1.99
N THR A 65 5.35 14.41 -1.42
CA THR A 65 5.35 14.02 0.00
C THR A 65 6.55 13.12 0.33
N PHE A 66 6.87 12.15 -0.54
CA PHE A 66 8.01 11.27 -0.35
C PHE A 66 9.34 12.06 -0.41
N ALA A 67 9.47 12.98 -1.36
CA ALA A 67 10.65 13.82 -1.49
C ALA A 67 10.86 14.72 -0.27
N GLN A 68 9.84 15.46 0.14
CA GLN A 68 9.94 16.46 1.21
C GLN A 68 10.01 15.81 2.59
N ASP A 69 9.14 14.84 2.87
CA ASP A 69 8.93 14.36 4.23
C ASP A 69 9.73 13.10 4.58
N TYR A 70 10.41 12.48 3.61
CA TYR A 70 11.20 11.26 3.83
C TYR A 70 12.61 11.38 3.25
N LEU A 71 12.74 11.63 1.95
CA LEU A 71 14.05 11.74 1.31
C LEU A 71 14.86 12.93 1.85
N SER A 72 14.23 14.09 2.04
CA SER A 72 14.94 15.28 2.55
C SER A 72 15.56 15.03 3.93
N TYR A 73 14.88 14.30 4.81
CA TYR A 73 15.40 13.95 6.14
C TYR A 73 16.53 12.92 6.06
N ALA A 74 16.40 11.92 5.20
CA ALA A 74 17.47 10.94 4.98
C ALA A 74 18.75 11.61 4.45
N ILE A 75 18.60 12.58 3.54
CA ILE A 75 19.73 13.36 3.01
C ILE A 75 20.35 14.23 4.10
N LYS A 76 19.53 15.00 4.84
CA LYS A 76 20.02 15.85 5.96
C LYS A 76 20.75 15.03 7.03
N GLY A 77 20.30 13.81 7.28
CA GLY A 77 20.92 12.88 8.23
C GLY A 77 22.14 12.15 7.71
N ASN A 78 22.51 12.30 6.43
CA ASN A 78 23.50 11.45 5.75
C ASN A 78 23.23 9.95 6.01
N SER A 79 21.96 9.56 5.95
CA SER A 79 21.51 8.25 6.40
C SER A 79 22.00 7.15 5.45
N LEU A 80 22.98 6.37 5.92
CA LEU A 80 23.53 5.21 5.24
C LEU A 80 23.49 3.99 6.15
N TYR A 81 22.70 3.00 5.74
CA TYR A 81 22.75 1.67 6.33
C TYR A 81 24.07 1.00 5.95
N GLU A 82 24.77 0.45 6.95
CA GLU A 82 26.09 -0.17 6.78
C GLU A 82 27.08 0.75 6.03
N GLN A 83 26.97 2.07 6.23
CA GLN A 83 27.80 3.10 5.60
C GLN A 83 27.77 3.11 4.05
N THR A 84 26.84 2.37 3.44
CA THR A 84 26.84 2.13 2.00
C THR A 84 25.47 2.34 1.37
N TYR A 85 24.39 1.90 2.03
CA TYR A 85 23.06 1.85 1.43
C TYR A 85 22.14 2.99 1.92
N PRO A 86 21.63 3.87 1.04
CA PRO A 86 20.86 5.06 1.43
C PRO A 86 19.38 4.79 1.72
N LEU A 87 19.06 3.61 2.28
CA LEU A 87 17.72 3.25 2.78
C LEU A 87 16.58 3.34 1.76
N VAL A 88 16.88 3.30 0.46
CA VAL A 88 15.93 3.60 -0.63
C VAL A 88 14.58 2.88 -0.48
N SER A 89 14.61 1.56 -0.27
CA SER A 89 13.38 0.76 -0.15
C SER A 89 12.74 0.82 1.23
N ALA A 90 13.47 1.25 2.26
CA ALA A 90 12.95 1.36 3.61
C ALA A 90 12.17 2.67 3.80
N LEU A 91 12.61 3.76 3.16
CA LEU A 91 12.03 5.09 3.34
C LEU A 91 10.58 5.21 2.85
N SER A 92 10.19 4.46 1.80
CA SER A 92 8.83 4.55 1.24
C SER A 92 7.79 3.80 2.08
N ARG A 93 8.19 2.79 2.85
CA ARG A 93 7.27 1.89 3.57
C ARG A 93 6.43 2.60 4.64
N PRO A 94 6.97 3.49 5.49
CA PRO A 94 6.15 4.22 6.46
C PRO A 94 5.11 5.13 5.80
N LEU A 95 5.46 5.78 4.68
CA LEU A 95 4.51 6.58 3.90
C LEU A 95 3.37 5.72 3.35
N ILE A 96 3.70 4.58 2.75
CA ILE A 96 2.72 3.62 2.25
C ILE A 96 1.77 3.16 3.37
N ALA A 97 2.32 2.74 4.51
CA ALA A 97 1.52 2.29 5.65
C ALA A 97 0.59 3.39 6.18
N LYS A 98 1.10 4.62 6.32
CA LYS A 98 0.31 5.78 6.77
C LYS A 98 -0.89 6.06 5.87
N GLU A 99 -0.69 6.06 4.55
CA GLU A 99 -1.77 6.34 3.61
C GLU A 99 -2.77 5.17 3.53
N LEU A 100 -2.32 3.91 3.64
CA LEU A 100 -3.24 2.76 3.69
C LEU A 100 -4.16 2.84 4.92
N VAL A 101 -3.62 3.21 6.08
CA VAL A 101 -4.42 3.45 7.29
C VAL A 101 -5.44 4.57 7.06
N LYS A 102 -5.02 5.67 6.45
CA LYS A 102 -5.91 6.79 6.15
C LYS A 102 -7.05 6.37 5.22
N VAL A 103 -6.73 5.70 4.11
CA VAL A 103 -7.73 5.18 3.16
C VAL A 103 -8.67 4.20 3.83
N ALA A 104 -8.16 3.30 4.67
CA ALA A 104 -8.99 2.35 5.39
C ALA A 104 -9.98 3.04 6.33
N GLN A 105 -9.55 4.08 7.06
CA GLN A 105 -10.44 4.88 7.89
C GLN A 105 -11.51 5.61 7.08
N GLU A 106 -11.12 6.27 5.98
CA GLU A 106 -12.03 7.00 5.09
C GLU A 106 -13.08 6.09 4.44
N LYS A 107 -12.70 4.84 4.13
CA LYS A 107 -13.55 3.85 3.46
C LYS A 107 -14.32 2.94 4.41
N GLY A 108 -14.08 3.07 5.72
CA GLY A 108 -14.67 2.22 6.75
C GLY A 108 -14.17 0.77 6.66
N ALA A 109 -12.95 0.55 6.19
CA ALA A 109 -12.32 -0.76 6.15
C ALA A 109 -11.80 -1.19 7.52
N THR A 110 -11.98 -2.47 7.84
CA THR A 110 -11.54 -3.08 9.09
C THR A 110 -10.17 -3.73 8.96
N TYR A 111 -9.71 -3.98 7.73
CA TYR A 111 -8.43 -4.62 7.45
C TYR A 111 -7.59 -3.86 6.44
N ILE A 112 -6.28 -3.99 6.57
CA ILE A 112 -5.28 -3.64 5.56
C ILE A 112 -4.53 -4.92 5.19
N ALA A 113 -4.27 -5.13 3.90
CA ALA A 113 -3.49 -6.24 3.40
C ALA A 113 -2.24 -5.75 2.65
N HIS A 114 -1.15 -6.52 2.66
CA HIS A 114 0.03 -6.27 1.83
C HIS A 114 0.65 -7.57 1.31
N GLY A 115 1.37 -7.49 0.19
CA GLY A 115 2.00 -8.63 -0.48
C GLY A 115 3.53 -8.71 -0.31
N CYS A 116 4.09 -8.42 0.87
CA CYS A 116 5.53 -8.63 1.07
C CYS A 116 5.82 -10.12 1.28
N THR A 117 6.95 -10.61 0.76
CA THR A 117 7.30 -12.03 0.71
C THR A 117 7.34 -12.68 2.09
N GLY A 118 6.37 -13.57 2.31
CA GLY A 118 6.13 -14.37 3.51
C GLY A 118 4.84 -15.20 3.34
N THR A 119 4.71 -15.90 2.21
CA THR A 119 3.67 -16.90 1.89
C THR A 119 2.18 -16.47 1.81
N GLU A 120 1.73 -15.35 2.38
CA GLU A 120 0.29 -14.97 2.34
C GLU A 120 0.08 -13.45 2.34
N ALA A 121 -1.11 -12.99 1.89
CA ALA A 121 -1.53 -11.61 2.09
C ALA A 121 -1.70 -11.36 3.59
N VAL A 122 -0.80 -10.57 4.19
CA VAL A 122 -0.86 -10.31 5.63
C VAL A 122 -1.99 -9.34 5.91
N LEU A 123 -3.06 -9.83 6.53
CA LEU A 123 -4.18 -9.04 7.01
C LEU A 123 -3.86 -8.45 8.38
N ALA A 124 -3.72 -7.12 8.43
CA ALA A 124 -3.66 -6.38 9.67
C ALA A 124 -5.05 -5.83 10.00
N GLN A 125 -5.63 -6.27 11.11
CA GLN A 125 -6.91 -5.72 11.61
C GLN A 125 -6.66 -4.35 12.25
N LEU A 126 -7.41 -3.34 11.81
CA LEU A 126 -7.42 -2.03 12.45
C LEU A 126 -8.26 -2.12 13.73
N LYS A 127 -7.61 -2.04 14.90
CA LYS A 127 -8.32 -1.86 16.17
C LYS A 127 -8.94 -0.45 16.17
N LYS A 128 -10.26 -0.36 16.38
CA LYS A 128 -10.96 0.93 16.57
C LYS A 128 -10.24 1.71 17.66
N GLY A 129 -9.62 2.84 17.29
CA GLY A 129 -9.07 3.81 18.24
C GLY A 129 -7.55 3.83 18.44
N ASN A 130 -6.74 3.04 17.74
CA ASN A 130 -5.28 3.27 17.71
C ASN A 130 -4.63 2.61 16.50
N ALA A 131 -4.21 3.44 15.53
CA ALA A 131 -3.19 3.06 14.56
C ALA A 131 -1.84 3.49 15.14
N LEU A 132 -1.22 2.63 15.94
CA LEU A 132 0.19 2.80 16.31
C LEU A 132 1.02 2.14 15.20
N LEU A 133 1.68 2.97 14.40
CA LEU A 133 2.82 2.59 13.57
C LEU A 133 4.06 2.50 14.45
#